data_AF-A0A536GGX8-F1
#
_entry.id   AF-A0A536GGX8-F1
#
_cell.length_a   1.000
_cell.length_b   1.000
_cell.length_c   1.000
_cell.angle_alpha   90.00
_cell.angle_beta   90.00
_cell.angle_gamma   90.00
#
_symmetry.space_group_name_H-M   'P 1'
#
loop_
_entity.id
_entity.type
_entity.pdbx_description
1 polymer ?
#
loop_
_entity_poly.entity_id
_entity_poly.type
_entity_poly.pdbx_seq_one_letter_code
_entity_poly.pdbx_strand_id
1 'polypeptide(L)'
;MTARRARRLGWLAFALTLACIPLTALMLSQHLRAFLAAESIWSTVVVFVGAVAFSVTGALIVSQHPHHAIGWTFVLSGLATAGAVVLAAYGELALAPGWTLPAGGIAQDVSHLLIQGGIFLPLTLGLLLFPDGHLLSPRWWIAAAAAVFGLVLRLIGDAVSDPNSAAPDLGDVGVLLTVGSALAGLAALALRWRRGGSVLKQQVKWMAAAAVVVVAAFIGDIVINIWNHDFLKNDAEFLVFTLTYTLVPVAAGIAILRYGLYSIDFIINQAIVYIVFTAILAGLYAGITATLQRVFVAVTGQSSEAAIVITVALIATLFTPVRNALQRLVDRRFKDARSLERLMESLETEVGAVVDVMDGQRLAERLVKTAREGADAIGAALFLDGETRPSYVSGDWNGEAALVVPLRAGDHEVGRIALGARRRGAPYLERERERLQRAADVVAVGLTLGRQRRQVELVAH
;
A
#
# COMPACT_ATOMS: atom_id res chain seq x y z
N MET A 1 11.69 -4.54 9.78
CA MET A 1 10.22 -4.59 9.98
C MET A 1 9.62 -5.32 8.80
N THR A 2 8.72 -6.30 8.96
CA THR A 2 8.18 -7.04 7.79
C THR A 2 7.09 -6.22 7.08
N ALA A 3 6.99 -6.34 5.76
CA ALA A 3 6.00 -5.60 4.96
C ALA A 3 4.55 -5.81 5.44
N ARG A 4 4.21 -7.05 5.84
CA ARG A 4 2.88 -7.35 6.44
C ARG A 4 2.63 -6.60 7.74
N ARG A 5 3.64 -6.44 8.61
CA ARG A 5 3.50 -5.70 9.87
C ARG A 5 3.35 -4.20 9.63
N ALA A 6 4.16 -3.64 8.74
CA ALA A 6 4.09 -2.22 8.38
C ALA A 6 2.72 -1.86 7.79
N ARG A 7 2.23 -2.66 6.84
CA ARG A 7 0.88 -2.51 6.30
C ARG A 7 -0.19 -2.57 7.39
N ARG A 8 -0.14 -3.57 8.28
CA ARG A 8 -1.13 -3.69 9.37
C ARG A 8 -1.11 -2.48 10.30
N LEU A 9 0.07 -2.00 10.69
CA LEU A 9 0.20 -0.85 11.58
C LEU A 9 -0.27 0.45 10.91
N GLY A 10 0.07 0.68 9.64
CA GLY A 10 -0.43 1.84 8.90
C GLY A 10 -1.96 1.87 8.81
N TRP A 11 -2.58 0.75 8.45
CA TRP A 11 -4.04 0.65 8.39
C TRP A 11 -4.73 0.66 9.76
N LEU A 12 -4.08 0.14 10.80
CA LEU A 12 -4.58 0.24 12.18
C LEU A 12 -4.56 1.69 12.66
N ALA A 13 -3.50 2.43 12.39
CA ALA A 13 -3.43 3.86 12.69
C ALA A 13 -4.49 4.66 11.93
N PHE A 14 -4.75 4.33 10.67
CA PHE A 14 -5.86 4.92 9.90
C PHE A 14 -7.23 4.59 10.51
N ALA A 15 -7.48 3.33 10.88
CA ALA A 15 -8.72 2.93 11.54
C ALA A 15 -8.92 3.66 12.88
N LEU A 16 -7.84 3.83 13.66
CA LEU A 16 -7.85 4.58 14.91
C LEU A 16 -8.15 6.07 14.67
N THR A 17 -7.54 6.67 13.65
CA THR A 17 -7.82 8.05 13.20
C THR A 17 -9.30 8.22 12.86
N LEU A 18 -9.91 7.25 12.16
CA LEU A 18 -11.34 7.29 11.81
C LEU A 18 -12.24 7.11 13.05
N ALA A 19 -11.82 6.28 14.02
CA ALA A 19 -12.55 6.06 15.27
C ALA A 19 -12.58 7.30 16.18
N CYS A 20 -11.58 8.19 16.07
CA CYS A 20 -11.56 9.47 16.78
C CYS A 20 -12.73 10.39 16.40
N ILE A 21 -13.25 10.30 15.16
CA ILE A 21 -14.34 11.16 14.66
C ILE A 21 -15.64 10.95 15.45
N PRO A 22 -16.25 9.75 15.48
CA PRO A 22 -17.49 9.55 16.22
C PRO A 22 -17.31 9.73 17.73
N LEU A 23 -16.12 9.42 18.27
CA LEU A 23 -15.81 9.63 19.69
C LEU A 23 -15.84 11.12 20.05
N THR A 24 -15.17 11.96 19.23
CA THR A 24 -15.18 13.41 19.43
C THR A 24 -16.58 13.98 19.22
N ALA A 25 -17.29 13.55 18.18
CA ALA A 25 -18.67 13.97 17.94
C ALA A 25 -19.59 13.63 19.12
N LEU A 26 -19.42 12.44 19.73
CA LEU A 26 -20.15 12.05 20.93
C LEU A 26 -19.82 12.98 22.11
N MET A 27 -18.54 13.26 22.39
CA MET A 27 -18.13 14.15 23.48
C MET A 27 -18.64 15.57 23.30
N LEU A 28 -18.47 16.14 22.10
CA LEU A 28 -18.99 17.46 21.76
C LEU A 28 -20.52 17.50 21.84
N SER A 29 -21.22 16.42 21.45
CA SER A 29 -22.69 16.35 21.56
C SER A 29 -23.22 16.40 23.00
N GLN A 30 -22.44 15.91 23.97
CA GLN A 30 -22.77 16.05 25.39
C GLN A 30 -22.61 17.50 25.85
N HIS A 31 -21.67 18.23 25.24
CA HIS A 31 -21.44 19.65 25.45
C HIS A 31 -22.51 20.52 24.77
N LEU A 32 -23.04 20.12 23.61
CA LEU A 32 -24.07 20.81 22.82
C LEU A 32 -25.41 21.07 23.54
N ARG A 33 -25.63 20.52 24.75
CA ARG A 33 -26.72 20.97 25.65
C ARG A 33 -26.48 22.38 26.21
N ALA A 34 -25.27 22.91 26.05
CA ALA A 34 -24.87 24.29 26.29
C ALA A 34 -24.11 24.80 25.05
N PHE A 35 -24.80 25.53 24.16
CA PHE A 35 -24.30 26.36 23.05
C PHE A 35 -22.82 26.19 22.62
N LEU A 36 -22.56 25.44 21.54
CA LEU A 36 -21.32 25.60 20.75
C LEU A 36 -21.55 26.66 19.66
N ALA A 37 -20.59 27.57 19.49
CA ALA A 37 -20.55 28.47 18.33
C ALA A 37 -20.31 27.66 17.05
N ALA A 38 -21.00 27.99 15.96
CA ALA A 38 -20.90 27.27 14.69
C ALA A 38 -19.47 27.22 14.11
N GLU A 39 -18.61 28.18 14.47
CA GLU A 39 -17.21 28.26 14.03
C GLU A 39 -16.34 27.11 14.57
N SER A 40 -16.55 26.67 15.81
CA SER A 40 -15.83 25.54 16.44
C SER A 40 -16.12 24.18 15.78
N ILE A 41 -17.31 24.01 15.21
CA ILE A 41 -17.69 22.78 14.49
C ILE A 41 -16.89 22.68 13.19
N TRP A 42 -16.76 23.78 12.46
CA TRP A 42 -16.05 23.79 11.18
C TRP A 42 -14.55 23.57 11.34
N SER A 43 -13.91 24.17 12.33
CA SER A 43 -12.49 23.93 12.62
C SER A 43 -12.25 22.45 12.93
N THR A 44 -13.09 21.84 13.77
CA THR A 44 -13.02 20.41 14.11
C THR A 44 -13.14 19.51 12.87
N VAL A 45 -14.13 19.79 12.00
CA VAL A 45 -14.33 19.04 10.75
C VAL A 45 -13.10 19.15 9.85
N VAL A 46 -12.57 20.36 9.66
CA VAL A 46 -11.41 20.61 8.80
C VAL A 46 -10.16 19.88 9.33
N VAL A 47 -9.93 19.87 10.64
CA VAL A 47 -8.82 19.11 11.24
C VAL A 47 -8.97 17.61 10.98
N PHE A 48 -10.16 17.03 11.14
CA PHE A 48 -10.37 15.62 10.84
C PHE A 48 -10.18 15.30 9.36
N VAL A 49 -10.59 16.19 8.45
CA VAL A 49 -10.33 16.04 7.02
C VAL A 49 -8.82 15.99 6.77
N GLY A 50 -8.05 16.91 7.35
CA GLY A 50 -6.60 16.90 7.30
C GLY A 50 -6.00 15.61 7.88
N ALA A 51 -6.39 15.23 9.09
CA ALA A 51 -5.92 14.04 9.79
C ALA A 51 -6.15 12.75 8.99
N VAL A 52 -7.35 12.60 8.42
CA VAL A 52 -7.72 11.48 7.55
C VAL A 52 -6.88 11.50 6.27
N ALA A 53 -6.71 12.67 5.64
CA ALA A 53 -5.90 12.81 4.42
C ALA A 53 -4.42 12.42 4.65
N PHE A 54 -3.82 12.85 5.75
CA PHE A 54 -2.47 12.45 6.14
C PHE A 54 -2.41 10.95 6.46
N SER A 55 -3.31 10.45 7.30
CA SER A 55 -3.28 9.06 7.75
C SER A 55 -3.51 8.06 6.60
N VAL A 56 -4.45 8.35 5.69
CA VAL A 56 -4.71 7.48 4.53
C VAL A 56 -3.54 7.51 3.55
N THR A 57 -2.99 8.70 3.26
CA THR A 57 -1.86 8.84 2.33
C THR A 57 -0.63 8.13 2.90
N GLY A 58 -0.36 8.29 4.20
CA GLY A 58 0.72 7.60 4.88
C GLY A 58 0.54 6.08 4.90
N ALA A 59 -0.66 5.59 5.23
CA ALA A 59 -0.97 4.15 5.27
C ALA A 59 -0.78 3.50 3.89
N LEU A 60 -1.18 4.19 2.82
CA LEU A 60 -0.96 3.75 1.43
C LEU A 60 0.54 3.64 1.12
N ILE A 61 1.33 4.67 1.45
CA ILE A 61 2.79 4.67 1.22
C ILE A 61 3.46 3.53 2.00
N VAL A 62 3.20 3.41 3.31
CA VAL A 62 3.83 2.40 4.18
C VAL A 62 3.43 0.96 3.79
N SER A 63 2.24 0.78 3.23
CA SER A 63 1.77 -0.55 2.83
C SER A 63 2.60 -1.17 1.70
N GLN A 64 3.22 -0.33 0.86
CA GLN A 64 4.03 -0.73 -0.29
C GLN A 64 5.52 -0.48 -0.02
N HIS A 65 5.85 0.55 0.75
CA HIS A 65 7.21 0.92 1.14
C HIS A 65 7.35 0.95 2.67
N PRO A 66 7.53 -0.20 3.33
CA PRO A 66 7.52 -0.35 4.79
C PRO A 66 8.52 0.53 5.55
N HIS A 67 9.62 0.88 4.88
CA HIS A 67 10.74 1.63 5.45
C HIS A 67 10.73 3.11 5.04
N HIS A 68 9.70 3.57 4.34
CA HIS A 68 9.64 4.93 3.84
C HIS A 68 9.30 5.93 4.96
N ALA A 69 10.27 6.79 5.30
CA ALA A 69 10.12 7.74 6.40
C ALA A 69 8.90 8.67 6.21
N ILE A 70 8.64 9.15 4.99
CA ILE A 70 7.52 10.06 4.71
C ILE A 70 6.17 9.41 4.99
N GLY A 71 6.02 8.13 4.63
CA GLY A 71 4.79 7.40 4.90
C GLY A 71 4.51 7.33 6.40
N TRP A 72 5.53 7.06 7.20
CA TRP A 72 5.42 7.08 8.67
C TRP A 72 5.16 8.47 9.23
N THR A 73 5.81 9.53 8.73
CA THR A 73 5.51 10.90 9.18
C THR A 73 4.06 11.28 8.92
N PHE A 74 3.47 10.83 7.80
CA PHE A 74 2.07 11.11 7.46
C PHE A 74 1.10 10.28 8.33
N VAL A 75 1.39 8.99 8.57
CA VAL A 75 0.60 8.15 9.49
C VAL A 75 0.60 8.74 10.90
N LEU A 76 1.79 9.08 11.41
CA LEU A 76 1.95 9.62 12.76
C LEU A 76 1.30 11.01 12.88
N SER A 77 1.41 11.85 11.86
CA SER A 77 0.74 13.16 11.81
C SER A 77 -0.76 13.04 11.90
N GLY A 78 -1.37 12.21 11.04
CA GLY A 78 -2.82 12.02 11.04
C GLY A 78 -3.33 11.43 12.35
N LEU A 79 -2.58 10.49 12.94
CA LEU A 79 -2.96 9.90 14.22
C LEU A 79 -2.80 10.88 15.39
N ALA A 80 -1.69 11.65 15.42
CA ALA A 80 -1.43 12.63 16.47
C ALA A 80 -2.47 13.76 16.43
N THR A 81 -2.78 14.29 15.25
CA THR A 81 -3.80 15.34 15.08
C THR A 81 -5.19 14.85 15.48
N ALA A 82 -5.62 13.65 15.05
CA ALA A 82 -6.91 13.10 15.47
C ALA A 82 -6.97 12.78 16.97
N GLY A 83 -5.88 12.27 17.55
CA GLY A 83 -5.77 12.03 18.99
C GLY A 83 -5.81 13.33 19.80
N ALA A 84 -5.17 14.38 19.32
CA ALA A 84 -5.20 15.70 19.94
C ALA A 84 -6.64 16.23 20.04
N VAL A 85 -7.42 16.15 18.95
CA VAL A 85 -8.81 16.63 18.96
C VAL A 85 -9.67 15.86 19.96
N VAL A 86 -9.50 14.53 20.06
CA VAL A 86 -10.21 13.72 21.07
C VAL A 86 -9.85 14.15 22.48
N LEU A 87 -8.55 14.34 22.76
CA LEU A 87 -8.08 14.72 24.09
C LEU A 87 -8.48 16.14 24.47
N ALA A 88 -8.54 17.07 23.51
CA ALA A 88 -9.07 18.42 23.71
C ALA A 88 -10.56 18.36 24.11
N ALA A 89 -11.37 17.63 23.33
CA ALA A 89 -12.80 17.47 23.62
C ALA A 89 -13.05 16.79 24.97
N TYR A 90 -12.22 15.82 25.35
CA TYR A 90 -12.27 15.19 26.67
C TYR A 90 -11.92 16.18 27.79
N GLY A 91 -10.85 16.95 27.61
CA GLY A 91 -10.40 17.96 28.57
C GLY A 91 -11.45 19.04 28.82
N GLU A 92 -12.07 19.55 27.76
CA GLU A 92 -13.20 20.49 27.83
C GLU A 92 -14.40 19.89 28.57
N LEU A 93 -14.76 18.63 28.25
CA LEU A 93 -15.86 17.95 28.93
C LEU A 93 -15.56 17.70 30.42
N ALA A 94 -14.31 17.41 30.76
CA ALA A 94 -13.88 17.19 32.14
C ALA A 94 -13.93 18.45 33.01
N LEU A 95 -13.76 19.62 32.39
CA LEU A 95 -13.83 20.93 33.04
C LEU A 95 -15.25 21.54 32.99
N ALA A 96 -16.17 20.93 32.23
CA ALA A 96 -17.53 21.43 32.08
C ALA A 96 -18.34 21.30 33.38
N PRO A 97 -19.20 22.29 33.70
CA PRO A 97 -20.07 22.22 34.87
C PRO A 97 -20.94 20.96 34.87
N GLY A 98 -20.92 20.20 35.99
CA GLY A 98 -21.71 18.98 36.15
C GLY A 98 -21.01 17.68 35.78
N TRP A 99 -19.80 17.75 35.21
CA TRP A 99 -18.95 16.59 34.95
C TRP A 99 -17.73 16.61 35.88
N THR A 100 -17.34 15.44 36.40
CA THR A 100 -16.11 15.27 37.20
C THR A 100 -15.31 14.11 36.63
N LEU A 101 -14.72 14.34 35.46
CA LEU A 101 -13.87 13.36 34.80
C LEU A 101 -12.41 13.54 35.29
N PRO A 102 -11.69 12.45 35.60
CA PRO A 102 -10.32 12.55 36.09
C PRO A 102 -9.37 13.06 34.99
N ALA A 103 -8.28 13.72 35.38
CA ALA A 103 -7.18 14.07 34.49
C ALA A 103 -7.53 14.97 33.27
N GLY A 104 -8.58 15.80 33.36
CA GLY A 104 -8.96 16.75 32.31
C GLY A 104 -7.84 17.69 31.86
N GLY A 105 -7.11 18.28 32.82
CA GLY A 105 -5.97 19.16 32.53
C GLY A 105 -4.82 18.42 31.81
N ILE A 106 -4.46 17.23 32.28
CA ILE A 106 -3.42 16.40 31.62
C ILE A 106 -3.83 16.06 30.19
N ALA A 107 -5.11 15.78 29.94
CA ALA A 107 -5.60 15.51 28.59
C ALA A 107 -5.46 16.75 27.67
N GLN A 108 -5.75 17.95 28.17
CA GLN A 108 -5.51 19.20 27.42
C GLN A 108 -4.02 19.38 27.13
N ASP A 109 -3.14 19.21 28.12
CA ASP A 109 -1.70 19.34 27.93
C ASP A 109 -1.20 18.38 26.85
N VAL A 110 -1.57 17.10 26.93
CA VAL A 110 -1.20 16.08 25.93
C VAL A 110 -1.81 16.40 24.56
N SER A 111 -3.01 16.97 24.50
CA SER A 111 -3.60 17.45 23.24
C SER A 111 -2.73 18.51 22.58
N HIS A 112 -2.26 19.51 23.33
CA HIS A 112 -1.37 20.55 22.82
C HIS A 112 -0.05 19.97 22.31
N LEU A 113 0.54 19.00 23.01
CA LEU A 113 1.75 18.31 22.55
C LEU A 113 1.51 17.58 21.21
N LEU A 114 0.39 16.85 21.10
CA LEU A 114 0.06 16.05 19.93
C LEU A 114 -0.30 16.89 18.70
N ILE A 115 -1.03 18.00 18.87
CA ILE A 115 -1.40 18.86 17.74
C ILE A 115 -0.17 19.54 17.14
N GLN A 116 0.72 20.08 18.00
CA GLN A 116 1.96 20.71 17.57
C GLN A 116 2.89 19.70 16.90
N GLY A 117 3.15 18.56 17.53
CA GLY A 117 3.99 17.52 16.94
C GLY A 117 3.42 16.96 15.63
N GLY A 118 2.10 16.78 15.57
CA GLY A 118 1.39 16.28 14.40
C GLY A 118 1.49 17.20 13.18
N ILE A 119 1.56 18.52 13.38
CA ILE A 119 1.64 19.52 12.32
C ILE A 119 3.09 19.88 11.96
N PHE A 120 3.94 20.13 12.96
CA PHE A 120 5.28 20.66 12.73
C PHE A 120 6.25 19.63 12.13
N LEU A 121 6.14 18.34 12.51
CA LEU A 121 7.06 17.32 12.02
C LEU A 121 6.92 17.08 10.50
N PRO A 122 5.72 16.96 9.91
CA PRO A 122 5.59 16.84 8.45
C PRO A 122 5.93 18.14 7.72
N LEU A 123 5.64 19.31 8.30
CA LEU A 123 6.00 20.61 7.73
C LEU A 123 7.52 20.79 7.63
N THR A 124 8.29 20.22 8.54
CA THR A 124 9.75 20.37 8.57
C THR A 124 10.45 19.13 8.03
N LEU A 125 10.44 18.04 8.78
CA LEU A 125 11.09 16.78 8.40
C LEU A 125 10.46 16.17 7.14
N GLY A 126 9.15 16.26 6.99
CA GLY A 126 8.47 15.77 5.78
C GLY A 126 9.01 16.45 4.52
N LEU A 127 9.21 17.78 4.54
CA LEU A 127 9.79 18.52 3.41
C LEU A 127 11.28 18.20 3.19
N LEU A 128 12.06 18.07 4.25
CA LEU A 128 13.50 17.74 4.17
C LEU A 128 13.75 16.35 3.57
N LEU A 129 12.90 15.38 3.93
CA LEU A 129 13.02 13.99 3.51
C LEU A 129 12.38 13.73 2.13
N PHE A 130 11.51 14.61 1.65
CA PHE A 130 10.84 14.44 0.36
C PHE A 130 11.79 14.57 -0.84
N PRO A 131 11.65 13.73 -1.90
CA PRO A 131 10.73 12.58 -2.03
C PRO A 131 11.29 11.27 -1.46
N ASP A 132 12.61 11.07 -1.46
CA ASP A 132 13.20 9.73 -1.34
C ASP A 132 13.30 9.19 0.11
N GLY A 133 12.82 9.94 1.11
CA GLY A 133 12.93 9.58 2.52
C GLY A 133 14.32 9.78 3.12
N HIS A 134 15.26 10.35 2.36
CA HIS A 134 16.64 10.63 2.78
C HIS A 134 16.94 12.12 2.68
N LEU A 135 17.88 12.61 3.48
CA LEU A 135 18.38 13.98 3.38
C LEU A 135 19.23 14.18 2.12
N LEU A 136 19.23 15.39 1.55
CA LEU A 136 19.96 15.71 0.32
C LEU A 136 21.49 15.49 0.43
N SER A 137 22.05 15.72 1.62
CA SER A 137 23.44 15.44 1.98
C SER A 137 23.59 15.46 3.51
N PRO A 138 24.65 14.90 4.11
CA PRO A 138 24.78 14.79 5.56
C PRO A 138 24.51 16.09 6.30
N ARG A 139 25.10 17.22 5.88
CA ARG A 139 24.90 18.58 6.47
C ARG A 139 23.45 19.02 6.69
N TRP A 140 22.46 18.48 5.98
CA TRP A 140 21.04 18.81 6.21
C TRP A 140 20.49 18.20 7.50
N TRP A 141 21.26 17.33 8.19
CA TRP A 141 20.90 16.83 9.52
C TRP A 141 20.73 17.99 10.52
N ILE A 142 21.45 19.11 10.34
CA ILE A 142 21.33 20.30 11.19
C ILE A 142 19.91 20.88 11.08
N ALA A 143 19.33 20.94 9.89
CA ALA A 143 17.96 21.41 9.70
C ALA A 143 16.94 20.45 10.33
N ALA A 144 17.19 19.14 10.25
CA ALA A 144 16.35 18.14 10.91
C ALA A 144 16.45 18.23 12.44
N ALA A 145 17.67 18.44 12.98
CA ALA A 145 17.88 18.67 14.40
C ALA A 145 17.22 19.98 14.86
N ALA A 146 17.30 21.04 14.06
CA ALA A 146 16.64 22.31 14.33
C ALA A 146 15.10 22.17 14.36
N ALA A 147 14.51 21.31 13.53
CA ALA A 147 13.07 21.02 13.60
C ALA A 147 12.68 20.39 14.95
N VAL A 148 13.39 19.34 15.35
CA VAL A 148 13.08 18.60 16.59
C VAL A 148 13.38 19.46 17.81
N PHE A 149 14.53 20.13 17.83
CA PHE A 149 14.92 21.01 18.91
C PHE A 149 14.01 22.24 19.00
N GLY A 150 13.62 22.81 17.85
CA GLY A 150 12.65 23.90 17.78
C GLY A 150 11.30 23.52 18.37
N LEU A 151 10.78 22.33 18.02
CA LEU A 151 9.57 21.79 18.62
C LEU A 151 9.72 21.61 20.14
N VAL A 152 10.81 21.03 20.62
CA VAL A 152 11.05 20.85 22.06
C VAL A 152 11.10 22.19 22.79
N LEU A 153 11.82 23.18 22.26
CA LEU A 153 11.87 24.52 22.84
C LEU A 153 10.50 25.19 22.84
N ARG A 154 9.69 24.99 21.79
CA ARG A 154 8.31 25.49 21.76
C ARG A 154 7.46 24.92 22.88
N LEU A 155 7.49 23.61 23.07
CA LEU A 155 6.72 22.93 24.11
C LEU A 155 7.18 23.32 25.52
N ILE A 156 8.49 23.54 25.72
CA ILE A 156 9.02 24.03 27.01
C ILE A 156 8.62 25.49 27.24
N GLY A 157 8.67 26.33 26.19
CA GLY A 157 8.20 27.71 26.23
C GLY A 157 6.76 27.78 26.71
N ASP A 158 5.84 27.12 26.00
CA ASP A 158 4.41 27.11 26.32
C ASP A 158 4.11 26.61 27.75
N ALA A 159 4.96 25.75 28.33
CA ALA A 159 4.78 25.21 29.68
C ALA A 159 5.32 26.12 30.80
N VAL A 160 6.25 27.03 30.50
CA VAL A 160 6.99 27.82 31.51
C VAL A 160 6.77 29.33 31.34
N SER A 161 6.31 29.78 30.17
CA SER A 161 6.10 31.17 29.83
C SER A 161 5.07 31.86 30.74
N ASP A 162 5.41 33.04 31.26
CA ASP A 162 4.45 33.93 31.90
C ASP A 162 3.68 34.70 30.80
N PRO A 163 2.35 34.54 30.70
CA PRO A 163 1.55 35.23 29.68
C PRO A 163 1.65 36.77 29.73
N ASN A 164 2.10 37.33 30.85
CA ASN A 164 2.22 38.79 31.04
C ASN A 164 3.61 39.33 30.69
N SER A 165 4.56 38.46 30.34
CA SER A 165 5.91 38.87 29.93
C SER A 165 5.93 39.26 28.45
N ALA A 166 6.41 40.47 28.14
CA ALA A 166 6.63 40.92 26.78
C ALA A 166 8.04 40.57 26.22
N ALA A 167 8.89 39.93 27.03
CA ALA A 167 10.23 39.53 26.61
C ALA A 167 10.17 38.23 25.78
N PRO A 168 11.01 38.08 24.73
CA PRO A 168 11.09 36.84 23.96
C PRO A 168 11.41 35.65 24.85
N ASP A 169 10.67 34.57 24.68
CA ASP A 169 10.82 33.37 25.49
C ASP A 169 11.50 32.21 24.74
N LEU A 170 11.59 31.05 25.39
CA LEU A 170 12.12 29.84 24.76
C LEU A 170 11.24 29.37 23.60
N GLY A 171 9.94 29.64 23.66
CA GLY A 171 8.97 29.28 22.65
C GLY A 171 9.21 30.02 21.34
N ASP A 172 9.51 31.31 21.40
CA ASP A 172 9.85 32.15 20.24
C ASP A 172 11.11 31.65 19.53
N VAL A 173 12.13 31.26 20.29
CA VAL A 173 13.34 30.63 19.75
C VAL A 173 12.99 29.30 19.07
N GLY A 174 12.08 28.53 19.65
CA GLY A 174 11.55 27.30 19.05
C GLY A 174 10.86 27.53 17.70
N VAL A 175 10.04 28.58 17.61
CA VAL A 175 9.37 29.00 16.36
C VAL A 175 10.39 29.41 15.31
N LEU A 176 11.39 30.23 15.66
CA LEU A 176 12.45 30.66 14.74
C LEU A 176 13.24 29.48 14.15
N LEU A 177 13.58 28.49 14.98
CA LEU A 177 14.24 27.26 14.52
C LEU A 177 13.35 26.44 13.58
N THR A 178 12.06 26.40 13.87
CA THR A 178 11.06 25.72 13.03
C THR A 178 10.93 26.40 11.66
N VAL A 179 10.86 27.74 11.63
CA VAL A 179 10.87 28.53 10.38
C VAL A 179 12.17 28.27 9.61
N GLY A 180 13.33 28.33 10.28
CA GLY A 180 14.62 28.04 9.66
C GLY A 180 14.68 26.63 9.05
N SER A 181 14.13 25.64 9.73
CA SER A 181 14.05 24.26 9.23
C SER A 181 13.09 24.12 8.04
N ALA A 182 11.94 24.78 8.09
CA ALA A 182 10.97 24.78 6.98
C ALA A 182 11.56 25.44 5.72
N LEU A 183 12.25 26.57 5.87
CA LEU A 183 12.99 27.24 4.80
C LEU A 183 14.12 26.37 4.25
N ALA A 184 14.84 25.66 5.12
CA ALA A 184 15.82 24.67 4.71
C ALA A 184 15.15 23.52 3.91
N GLY A 185 13.99 23.03 4.33
CA GLY A 185 13.19 22.06 3.57
C GLY A 185 12.86 22.55 2.16
N LEU A 186 12.38 23.80 2.03
CA LEU A 186 12.15 24.43 0.72
C LEU A 186 13.42 24.54 -0.12
N ALA A 187 14.53 24.94 0.48
CA ALA A 187 15.82 25.02 -0.21
C ALA A 187 16.30 23.64 -0.68
N ALA A 188 16.11 22.60 0.13
CA ALA A 188 16.43 21.22 -0.24
C ALA A 188 15.57 20.75 -1.43
N LEU A 189 14.26 21.02 -1.40
CA LEU A 189 13.32 20.75 -2.50
C LEU A 189 13.73 21.50 -3.78
N ALA A 190 14.08 22.77 -3.68
CA ALA A 190 14.54 23.58 -4.81
C ALA A 190 15.86 23.07 -5.41
N LEU A 191 16.79 22.62 -4.56
CA LEU A 191 18.04 22.01 -5.01
C LEU A 191 17.82 20.66 -5.69
N ARG A 192 16.91 19.83 -5.17
CA ARG A 192 16.49 18.58 -5.84
C ARG A 192 15.83 18.86 -7.19
N TRP A 193 14.97 19.88 -7.25
CA TRP A 193 14.35 20.32 -8.50
C TRP A 193 15.40 20.73 -9.55
N ARG A 194 16.41 21.50 -9.15
CA ARG A 194 17.46 21.97 -10.05
C ARG A 194 18.38 20.85 -10.54
N ARG A 195 18.71 19.89 -9.66
CA ARG A 195 19.58 18.75 -9.98
C ARG A 195 18.87 17.58 -10.66
N GLY A 196 17.54 17.51 -10.54
CA GLY A 196 16.72 16.43 -11.06
C GLY A 196 16.50 16.47 -12.57
N GLY A 197 16.35 15.27 -13.16
CA GLY A 197 15.84 15.10 -14.51
C GLY A 197 14.37 15.55 -14.67
N SER A 198 13.85 15.50 -15.89
CA SER A 198 12.48 15.93 -16.23
C SER A 198 11.39 15.21 -15.43
N VAL A 199 11.57 13.92 -15.15
CA VAL A 199 10.63 13.09 -14.37
C VAL A 199 10.58 13.54 -12.91
N LEU A 200 11.73 13.74 -12.26
CA LEU A 200 11.78 14.19 -10.86
C LEU A 200 11.14 15.57 -10.69
N LYS A 201 11.36 16.48 -11.64
CA LYS A 201 10.69 17.78 -11.64
C LYS A 201 9.16 17.61 -11.68
N GLN A 202 8.63 16.73 -12.51
CA GLN A 202 7.19 16.52 -12.54
C GLN A 202 6.65 15.94 -11.22
N GLN A 203 7.38 15.00 -10.61
CA GLN A 203 7.00 14.38 -9.33
C GLN A 203 7.03 15.36 -8.14
N VAL A 204 8.00 16.28 -8.10
CA VAL A 204 8.17 17.20 -6.96
C VAL A 204 7.32 18.47 -7.13
N LYS A 205 6.74 18.74 -8.31
CA LYS A 205 6.11 20.04 -8.64
C LYS A 205 5.00 20.44 -7.70
N TRP A 206 4.05 19.53 -7.50
CA TRP A 206 2.89 19.80 -6.66
C TRP A 206 3.27 19.86 -5.19
N MET A 207 4.22 19.02 -4.77
CA MET A 207 4.74 19.06 -3.40
C MET A 207 5.48 20.36 -3.11
N ALA A 208 6.33 20.82 -4.02
CA ALA A 208 7.02 22.09 -3.88
C ALA A 208 6.04 23.28 -3.85
N ALA A 209 5.01 23.26 -4.71
CA ALA A 209 3.96 24.27 -4.68
C ALA A 209 3.21 24.29 -3.33
N ALA A 210 2.75 23.13 -2.86
CA ALA A 210 2.09 23.02 -1.56
C ALA A 210 3.01 23.46 -0.41
N ALA A 211 4.27 23.02 -0.42
CA ALA A 211 5.27 23.41 0.57
C ALA A 211 5.47 24.93 0.63
N VAL A 212 5.60 25.59 -0.52
CA VAL A 212 5.74 27.06 -0.56
C VAL A 212 4.50 27.73 0.02
N VAL A 213 3.29 27.27 -0.34
CA VAL A 213 2.04 27.85 0.18
C VAL A 213 1.94 27.65 1.69
N VAL A 214 2.27 26.46 2.22
CA VAL A 214 2.19 26.18 3.67
C VAL A 214 3.22 26.97 4.45
N VAL A 215 4.47 27.05 3.97
CA VAL A 215 5.51 27.84 4.65
C VAL A 215 5.19 29.33 4.57
N ALA A 216 4.65 29.82 3.45
CA ALA A 216 4.21 31.21 3.34
C ALA A 216 3.03 31.50 4.28
N ALA A 217 2.06 30.59 4.40
CA ALA A 217 0.96 30.72 5.35
C ALA A 217 1.48 30.72 6.79
N PHE A 218 2.42 29.84 7.13
CA PHE A 218 3.04 29.80 8.46
C PHE A 218 3.82 31.08 8.80
N ILE A 219 4.59 31.61 7.86
CA ILE A 219 5.30 32.88 8.08
C ILE A 219 4.29 34.04 8.14
N GLY A 220 3.28 34.05 7.28
CA GLY A 220 2.22 35.05 7.26
C GLY A 220 1.46 35.09 8.58
N ASP A 221 1.15 33.92 9.14
CA ASP A 221 0.55 33.74 10.44
C ASP A 221 1.36 34.42 11.56
N ILE A 222 2.66 34.14 11.63
CA ILE A 222 3.58 34.77 12.58
C ILE A 222 3.60 36.31 12.40
N VAL A 223 3.69 36.79 11.16
CA VAL A 223 3.75 38.24 10.87
C VAL A 223 2.45 38.95 11.25
N ILE A 224 1.30 38.33 10.98
CA ILE A 224 -0.02 38.86 11.35
C ILE A 224 -0.13 38.93 12.87
N ASN A 225 0.23 37.86 13.59
CA ASN A 225 0.19 37.81 15.05
C ASN A 225 1.07 38.89 15.70
N ILE A 226 2.26 39.16 15.14
CA ILE A 226 3.16 40.23 15.62
C ILE A 226 2.58 41.61 15.37
N TRP A 227 1.94 41.84 14.21
CA TRP A 227 1.44 43.16 13.84
C TRP A 227 0.11 43.49 14.54
N ASN A 228 -0.80 42.54 14.58
CA ASN A 228 -2.11 42.67 15.20
C ASN A 228 -2.65 41.29 15.61
N HIS A 229 -2.45 40.95 16.88
CA HIS A 229 -2.90 39.70 17.49
C HIS A 229 -4.42 39.48 17.35
N ASP A 230 -5.22 40.56 17.30
CA ASP A 230 -6.68 40.48 17.20
C ASP A 230 -7.20 40.50 15.75
N PHE A 231 -6.32 40.55 14.74
CA PHE A 231 -6.72 40.70 13.33
C PHE A 231 -7.50 39.49 12.81
N LEU A 232 -7.01 38.29 13.11
CA LEU A 232 -7.74 37.04 12.88
C LEU A 232 -8.13 36.50 14.25
N LYS A 233 -9.41 36.18 14.43
CA LYS A 233 -9.82 35.41 15.60
C LYS A 233 -9.13 34.04 15.54
N ASN A 234 -8.66 33.54 16.68
CA ASN A 234 -7.95 32.26 16.83
C ASN A 234 -8.59 31.10 16.02
N ASP A 235 -9.93 31.01 15.99
CA ASP A 235 -10.64 29.96 15.25
C ASP A 235 -10.49 30.07 13.72
N ALA A 236 -10.53 31.30 13.19
CA ALA A 236 -10.36 31.55 11.76
C ALA A 236 -8.90 31.35 11.31
N GLU A 237 -7.95 31.80 12.13
CA GLU A 237 -6.52 31.57 11.93
C GLU A 237 -6.21 30.08 11.83
N PHE A 238 -6.66 29.31 12.82
CA PHE A 238 -6.47 27.87 12.87
C PHE A 238 -7.11 27.14 11.69
N LEU A 239 -8.31 27.57 11.26
CA LEU A 239 -8.99 27.01 10.09
C LEU A 239 -8.21 27.27 8.80
N VAL A 240 -7.74 28.50 8.57
CA VAL A 240 -6.94 28.87 7.39
C VAL A 240 -5.64 28.08 7.35
N PHE A 241 -4.95 27.98 8.48
CA PHE A 241 -3.71 27.21 8.58
C PHE A 241 -3.96 25.72 8.31
N THR A 242 -5.00 25.12 8.89
CA THR A 242 -5.33 23.69 8.70
C THR A 242 -5.73 23.36 7.26
N LEU A 243 -6.52 24.24 6.61
CA LEU A 243 -6.84 24.10 5.19
C LEU A 243 -5.58 24.12 4.33
N THR A 244 -4.69 25.06 4.61
CA THR A 244 -3.43 25.19 3.88
C THR A 244 -2.56 23.95 4.09
N TYR A 245 -2.43 23.49 5.34
CA TYR A 245 -1.68 22.29 5.70
C TYR A 245 -2.21 21.03 5.01
N THR A 246 -3.53 20.92 4.80
CA THR A 246 -4.17 19.80 4.08
C THR A 246 -3.75 19.73 2.60
N LEU A 247 -3.17 20.79 2.01
CA LEU A 247 -2.62 20.74 0.66
C LEU A 247 -1.43 19.78 0.53
N VAL A 248 -0.70 19.49 1.62
CA VAL A 248 0.47 18.59 1.60
C VAL A 248 0.10 17.16 1.20
N PRO A 249 -0.82 16.46 1.88
CA PRO A 249 -1.23 15.11 1.49
C PRO A 249 -1.94 15.11 0.13
N VAL A 250 -2.66 16.17 -0.23
CA VAL A 250 -3.27 16.32 -1.57
C VAL A 250 -2.18 16.38 -2.64
N ALA A 251 -1.14 17.19 -2.44
CA ALA A 251 -0.01 17.29 -3.35
C ALA A 251 0.79 15.99 -3.43
N ALA A 252 0.98 15.28 -2.30
CA ALA A 252 1.56 13.94 -2.29
C ALA A 252 0.70 12.97 -3.11
N GLY A 253 -0.62 12.98 -2.90
CA GLY A 253 -1.57 12.15 -3.66
C GLY A 253 -1.50 12.41 -5.16
N ILE A 254 -1.43 13.68 -5.58
CA ILE A 254 -1.24 14.05 -7.00
C ILE A 254 0.12 13.57 -7.52
N ALA A 255 1.19 13.74 -6.75
CA ALA A 255 2.54 13.27 -7.11
C ALA A 255 2.55 11.75 -7.34
N ILE A 256 1.89 11.01 -6.46
CA ILE A 256 1.74 9.57 -6.51
C ILE A 256 0.89 9.15 -7.72
N LEU A 257 -0.32 9.69 -7.85
CA LEU A 257 -1.32 9.28 -8.83
C LEU A 257 -0.97 9.66 -10.27
N ARG A 258 -0.49 10.90 -10.46
CA ARG A 258 -0.28 11.47 -11.79
C ARG A 258 1.12 11.22 -12.33
N TYR A 259 2.11 11.07 -11.45
CA TYR A 259 3.53 10.95 -11.83
C TYR A 259 4.17 9.65 -11.35
N GLY A 260 3.36 8.70 -10.86
CA GLY A 260 3.80 7.37 -10.45
C GLY A 260 4.80 7.40 -9.29
N LEU A 261 4.79 8.45 -8.47
CA LEU A 261 5.71 8.56 -7.34
C LEU A 261 5.42 7.38 -6.39
N TYR A 262 6.42 6.50 -6.20
CA TYR A 262 6.36 5.24 -5.43
C TYR A 262 5.70 4.02 -6.11
N SER A 263 5.29 4.09 -7.39
CA SER A 263 4.67 2.96 -8.11
C SER A 263 3.45 2.36 -7.37
N ILE A 264 2.67 3.21 -6.70
CA ILE A 264 1.44 2.81 -5.97
C ILE A 264 0.15 3.35 -6.62
N ASP A 265 0.28 4.04 -7.76
CA ASP A 265 -0.81 4.68 -8.50
C ASP A 265 -1.91 3.70 -8.91
N PHE A 266 -1.55 2.46 -9.26
CA PHE A 266 -2.52 1.42 -9.60
C PHE A 266 -3.52 1.15 -8.47
N ILE A 267 -3.03 0.97 -7.23
CA ILE A 267 -3.87 0.66 -6.07
C ILE A 267 -4.79 1.84 -5.75
N ILE A 268 -4.26 3.07 -5.83
CA ILE A 268 -5.03 4.26 -5.48
C ILE A 268 -6.07 4.56 -6.56
N ASN A 269 -5.74 4.42 -7.85
CA ASN A 269 -6.72 4.55 -8.94
C ASN A 269 -7.87 3.56 -8.79
N GLN A 270 -7.57 2.31 -8.42
CA GLN A 270 -8.61 1.32 -8.12
C GLN A 270 -9.46 1.72 -6.92
N ALA A 271 -8.85 2.21 -5.84
CA ALA A 271 -9.56 2.65 -4.65
C ALA A 271 -10.46 3.87 -4.94
N ILE A 272 -9.96 4.88 -5.66
CA ILE A 272 -10.72 6.07 -6.04
C ILE A 272 -11.92 5.69 -6.89
N VAL A 273 -11.74 4.85 -7.92
CA VAL A 273 -12.88 4.43 -8.75
C VAL A 273 -13.90 3.65 -7.94
N TYR A 274 -13.46 2.76 -7.05
CA TYR A 274 -14.37 2.01 -6.19
C TYR A 274 -15.14 2.93 -5.23
N ILE A 275 -14.47 3.91 -4.62
CA ILE A 275 -15.09 4.91 -3.73
C ILE A 275 -16.09 5.76 -4.51
N VAL A 276 -15.70 6.33 -5.66
CA VAL A 276 -16.56 7.17 -6.50
C VAL A 276 -17.78 6.38 -6.98
N PHE A 277 -17.58 5.16 -7.46
CA PHE A 277 -18.69 4.33 -7.94
C PHE A 277 -19.62 3.92 -6.78
N THR A 278 -19.06 3.58 -5.62
CA THR A 278 -19.83 3.27 -4.40
C THR A 278 -20.62 4.50 -3.94
N ALA A 279 -20.04 5.69 -3.99
CA ALA A 279 -20.70 6.95 -3.65
C ALA A 279 -21.84 7.28 -4.64
N ILE A 280 -21.61 7.11 -5.94
CA ILE A 280 -22.66 7.28 -6.97
C ILE A 280 -23.80 6.28 -6.74
N LEU A 281 -23.47 5.01 -6.48
CA LEU A 281 -24.46 3.96 -6.21
C LEU A 281 -25.28 4.26 -4.94
N ALA A 282 -24.60 4.65 -3.87
CA ALA A 282 -25.24 5.04 -2.61
C ALA A 282 -26.12 6.29 -2.79
N GLY A 283 -25.64 7.29 -3.52
CA GLY A 283 -26.39 8.50 -3.84
C GLY A 283 -27.62 8.21 -4.70
N LEU A 284 -27.49 7.37 -5.73
CA LEU A 284 -28.62 6.93 -6.55
C LEU A 284 -29.64 6.14 -5.72
N TYR A 285 -29.18 5.23 -4.86
CA TYR A 285 -30.03 4.48 -3.95
C TYR A 285 -30.80 5.40 -2.99
N ALA A 286 -30.10 6.31 -2.32
CA ALA A 286 -30.72 7.28 -1.42
C ALA A 286 -31.69 8.20 -2.16
N GLY A 287 -31.32 8.70 -3.35
CA GLY A 287 -32.16 9.55 -4.19
C GLY A 287 -33.43 8.85 -4.65
N ILE A 288 -33.32 7.63 -5.19
CA ILE A 288 -34.49 6.83 -5.61
C ILE A 288 -35.40 6.55 -4.42
N THR A 289 -34.84 6.11 -3.29
CA THR A 289 -35.62 5.77 -2.10
C THR A 289 -36.36 7.00 -1.55
N ALA A 290 -35.67 8.14 -1.43
CA ALA A 290 -36.27 9.40 -0.98
C ALA A 290 -37.34 9.91 -1.96
N THR A 291 -37.15 9.72 -3.26
CA THR A 291 -38.13 10.13 -4.29
C THR A 291 -39.38 9.24 -4.25
N LEU A 292 -39.21 7.91 -4.22
CA LEU A 292 -40.33 6.96 -4.09
C LEU A 292 -41.11 7.21 -2.80
N GLN A 293 -40.42 7.50 -1.69
CA GLN A 293 -41.08 7.85 -0.43
C GLN A 293 -41.97 9.09 -0.58
N ARG A 294 -41.46 10.17 -1.19
CA ARG A 294 -42.24 11.40 -1.43
C ARG A 294 -43.46 11.14 -2.31
N VAL A 295 -43.30 10.36 -3.39
CA VAL A 295 -44.41 9.99 -4.28
C VAL A 295 -45.44 9.14 -3.54
N PHE A 296 -45.01 8.17 -2.74
CA PHE A 296 -45.89 7.31 -1.97
C PHE A 296 -46.75 8.12 -0.99
N VAL A 297 -46.13 9.03 -0.23
CA VAL A 297 -46.86 9.92 0.70
C VAL A 297 -47.83 10.83 -0.05
N ALA A 298 -47.41 11.37 -1.21
CA ALA A 298 -48.28 12.21 -2.05
C ALA A 298 -49.50 11.45 -2.60
N VAL A 299 -49.37 10.17 -2.93
CA VAL A 299 -50.45 9.35 -3.52
C VAL A 299 -51.36 8.74 -2.44
N THR A 300 -50.80 8.25 -1.34
CA THR A 300 -51.57 7.53 -0.31
C THR A 300 -52.08 8.41 0.82
N GLY A 301 -51.51 9.60 1.01
CA GLY A 301 -51.84 10.49 2.13
C GLY A 301 -51.49 9.93 3.52
N GLN A 302 -50.85 8.76 3.61
CA GLN A 302 -50.49 8.13 4.87
C GLN A 302 -49.12 8.62 5.34
N SER A 303 -49.10 9.37 6.45
CA SER A 303 -47.88 9.85 7.13
C SER A 303 -47.45 8.97 8.32
N SER A 304 -48.10 7.81 8.51
CA SER A 304 -47.77 6.91 9.63
C SER A 304 -46.32 6.43 9.50
N GLU A 305 -45.51 6.67 10.54
CA GLU A 305 -44.09 6.28 10.58
C GLU A 305 -43.90 4.78 10.25
N ALA A 306 -44.82 3.93 10.71
CA ALA A 306 -44.78 2.50 10.43
C ALA A 306 -44.93 2.19 8.93
N ALA A 307 -45.82 2.88 8.22
CA ALA A 307 -46.02 2.69 6.78
C ALA A 307 -44.79 3.16 5.99
N ILE A 308 -44.16 4.26 6.42
CA ILE A 308 -42.93 4.77 5.82
C ILE A 308 -41.79 3.76 5.98
N VAL A 309 -41.58 3.23 7.19
CA VAL A 309 -40.51 2.26 7.46
C VAL A 309 -40.71 0.97 6.67
N ILE A 310 -41.94 0.44 6.60
CA ILE A 310 -42.26 -0.77 5.82
C ILE A 310 -42.02 -0.53 4.33
N THR A 311 -42.40 0.64 3.82
CA THR A 311 -42.22 0.99 2.40
C THR A 311 -40.74 1.14 2.06
N VAL A 312 -39.95 1.78 2.92
CA VAL A 312 -38.50 1.89 2.76
C VAL A 312 -37.84 0.51 2.78
N ALA A 313 -38.22 -0.37 3.71
CA ALA A 313 -37.70 -1.73 3.77
C ALA A 313 -38.05 -2.55 2.51
N LEU A 314 -39.28 -2.41 2.01
CA LEU A 314 -39.72 -3.08 0.78
C LEU A 314 -38.93 -2.60 -0.44
N ILE A 315 -38.77 -1.27 -0.60
CA ILE A 315 -37.98 -0.66 -1.67
C ILE A 315 -36.52 -1.12 -1.60
N ALA A 316 -35.93 -1.10 -0.40
CA ALA A 316 -34.55 -1.54 -0.17
C ALA A 316 -34.31 -2.98 -0.63
N THR A 317 -35.25 -3.86 -0.31
CA THR A 317 -35.18 -5.30 -0.65
C THR A 317 -35.28 -5.51 -2.17
N LEU A 318 -36.21 -4.80 -2.83
CA LEU A 318 -36.35 -4.84 -4.29
C LEU A 318 -35.12 -4.32 -5.04
N PHE A 319 -34.42 -3.33 -4.48
CA PHE A 319 -33.23 -2.72 -5.12
C PHE A 319 -31.91 -3.43 -4.80
N THR A 320 -31.89 -4.35 -3.83
CA THR A 320 -30.71 -5.17 -3.50
C THR A 320 -30.12 -5.92 -4.71
N PRO A 321 -30.90 -6.58 -5.60
CA PRO A 321 -30.33 -7.24 -6.79
C PRO A 321 -29.66 -6.25 -7.77
N VAL A 322 -30.21 -5.04 -7.92
CA VAL A 322 -29.64 -3.98 -8.77
C VAL A 322 -28.31 -3.50 -8.21
N ARG A 323 -28.25 -3.26 -6.89
CA ARG A 323 -27.01 -2.94 -6.17
C ARG A 323 -25.93 -4.01 -6.41
N ASN A 324 -26.30 -5.28 -6.27
CA ASN A 324 -25.39 -6.41 -6.45
C ASN A 324 -24.96 -6.58 -7.91
N ALA A 325 -25.78 -6.20 -8.88
CA ALA A 325 -25.41 -6.19 -10.30
C ALA A 325 -24.40 -5.07 -10.62
N LEU A 326 -24.64 -3.87 -10.08
CA LEU A 326 -23.76 -2.71 -10.26
C LEU A 326 -22.39 -2.94 -9.59
N GLN A 327 -22.34 -3.50 -8.38
CA GLN A 327 -21.07 -3.88 -7.73
C GLN A 327 -20.29 -4.91 -8.56
N ARG A 328 -20.97 -5.95 -9.09
CA ARG A 328 -20.32 -6.96 -9.95
C ARG A 328 -19.75 -6.37 -11.25
N LEU A 329 -20.35 -5.32 -11.80
CA LEU A 329 -19.82 -4.62 -12.98
C LEU A 329 -18.53 -3.88 -12.67
N VAL A 330 -18.44 -3.23 -11.50
CA VAL A 330 -17.19 -2.60 -11.03
C VAL A 330 -16.11 -3.64 -10.82
N ASP A 331 -16.42 -4.72 -10.11
CA ASP A 331 -15.47 -5.78 -9.80
C ASP A 331 -14.92 -6.46 -11.06
N ARG A 332 -15.73 -6.53 -12.12
CA ARG A 332 -15.32 -7.06 -13.42
C ARG A 332 -14.36 -6.13 -14.16
N ARG A 333 -14.51 -4.81 -14.06
CA ARG A 333 -13.69 -3.84 -14.82
C ARG A 333 -12.25 -3.72 -14.33
N PHE A 334 -11.95 -4.08 -13.08
CA PHE A 334 -10.64 -3.90 -12.44
C PHE A 334 -9.87 -5.19 -12.14
N LYS A 335 -10.38 -6.36 -12.55
CA LYS A 335 -9.65 -7.64 -12.44
C LYS A 335 -8.42 -7.73 -13.37
N ASP A 336 -8.20 -6.73 -14.23
CA ASP A 336 -7.12 -6.74 -15.23
C ASP A 336 -5.70 -6.68 -14.66
N ALA A 337 -5.42 -6.20 -13.44
CA ALA A 337 -4.06 -6.30 -12.89
C ALA A 337 -3.68 -7.70 -12.37
N ARG A 338 -4.69 -8.50 -11.99
CA ARG A 338 -4.49 -9.94 -11.75
C ARG A 338 -4.31 -10.72 -13.05
N SER A 339 -4.39 -10.06 -14.21
CA SER A 339 -4.06 -10.70 -15.49
C SER A 339 -2.55 -10.81 -15.65
N LEU A 340 -1.74 -9.79 -15.33
CA LEU A 340 -0.29 -9.85 -15.53
C LEU A 340 0.37 -10.89 -14.63
N GLU A 341 -0.02 -10.95 -13.35
CA GLU A 341 0.52 -11.93 -12.39
C GLU A 341 0.14 -13.37 -12.78
N ARG A 342 -1.10 -13.59 -13.27
CA ARG A 342 -1.52 -14.90 -13.81
C ARG A 342 -0.90 -15.23 -15.15
N LEU A 343 -0.68 -14.23 -16.00
CA LEU A 343 0.00 -14.36 -17.29
C LEU A 343 1.47 -14.70 -17.07
N MET A 344 2.11 -14.12 -16.05
CA MET A 344 3.49 -14.44 -15.65
C MET A 344 3.57 -15.80 -14.95
N GLU A 345 2.62 -16.17 -14.08
CA GLU A 345 2.54 -17.54 -13.51
C GLU A 345 2.29 -18.59 -14.61
N SER A 346 1.43 -18.29 -15.60
CA SER A 346 1.25 -19.20 -16.73
C SER A 346 2.50 -19.29 -17.59
N LEU A 347 3.21 -18.16 -17.80
CA LEU A 347 4.46 -18.15 -18.55
C LEU A 347 5.59 -18.85 -17.78
N GLU A 348 5.70 -18.70 -16.47
CA GLU A 348 6.65 -19.42 -15.62
C GLU A 348 6.34 -20.91 -15.55
N THR A 349 5.07 -21.29 -15.63
CA THR A 349 4.65 -22.70 -15.69
C THR A 349 4.90 -23.30 -17.07
N GLU A 350 4.62 -22.57 -18.15
CA GLU A 350 4.89 -23.00 -19.53
C GLU A 350 6.39 -23.02 -19.83
N VAL A 351 7.12 -21.99 -19.43
CA VAL A 351 8.59 -21.93 -19.56
C VAL A 351 9.23 -22.90 -18.58
N GLY A 352 8.70 -23.10 -17.37
CA GLY A 352 9.15 -24.13 -16.44
C GLY A 352 8.99 -25.54 -17.00
N ALA A 353 7.91 -25.82 -17.72
CA ALA A 353 7.70 -27.08 -18.43
C ALA A 353 8.67 -27.26 -19.62
N VAL A 354 9.08 -26.16 -20.28
CA VAL A 354 10.12 -26.16 -21.34
C VAL A 354 11.54 -26.22 -20.75
N VAL A 355 11.77 -25.66 -19.56
CA VAL A 355 13.05 -25.69 -18.84
C VAL A 355 13.28 -27.06 -18.18
N ASP A 356 12.23 -27.78 -17.78
CA ASP A 356 12.34 -29.19 -17.33
C ASP A 356 12.75 -30.12 -18.50
N VAL A 357 12.55 -29.69 -19.76
CA VAL A 357 13.12 -30.36 -20.96
C VAL A 357 14.62 -30.04 -21.12
N MET A 358 15.14 -28.98 -20.48
CA MET A 358 16.55 -28.58 -20.55
C MET A 358 17.47 -29.31 -19.57
N ASP A 359 16.95 -30.15 -18.67
CA ASP A 359 17.76 -31.04 -17.84
C ASP A 359 17.73 -32.46 -18.45
N GLY A 360 18.52 -32.67 -19.50
CA GLY A 360 18.55 -33.93 -20.27
C GLY A 360 18.73 -35.18 -19.39
N GLN A 361 19.36 -35.04 -18.22
CA GLN A 361 19.51 -36.11 -17.23
C GLN A 361 18.18 -36.55 -16.60
N ARG A 362 17.26 -35.61 -16.32
CA ARG A 362 15.92 -35.93 -15.79
C ARG A 362 15.03 -36.60 -16.83
N LEU A 363 15.15 -36.21 -18.09
CA LEU A 363 14.44 -36.86 -19.21
C LEU A 363 14.91 -38.30 -19.40
N ALA A 364 16.22 -38.54 -19.34
CA ALA A 364 16.82 -39.87 -19.38
C ALA A 364 16.33 -40.76 -18.23
N GLU A 365 16.37 -40.25 -16.99
CA GLU A 365 15.88 -40.99 -15.82
C GLU A 365 14.38 -41.30 -15.92
N ARG A 366 13.57 -40.31 -16.34
CA ARG A 366 12.12 -40.47 -16.50
C ARG A 366 11.77 -41.46 -17.61
N LEU A 367 12.51 -41.46 -18.71
CA LEU A 367 12.34 -42.44 -19.79
C LEU A 367 12.55 -43.87 -19.29
N VAL A 368 13.64 -44.13 -18.56
CA VAL A 368 13.94 -45.48 -18.03
C VAL A 368 12.86 -45.93 -17.07
N LYS A 369 12.42 -45.06 -16.17
CA LYS A 369 11.38 -45.36 -15.19
C LYS A 369 10.03 -45.64 -15.86
N THR A 370 9.59 -44.77 -16.77
CA THR A 370 8.31 -44.93 -17.48
C THR A 370 8.33 -46.12 -18.43
N ALA A 371 9.45 -46.42 -19.10
CA ALA A 371 9.59 -47.58 -19.96
C ALA A 371 9.50 -48.89 -19.16
N ARG A 372 10.16 -48.97 -17.98
CA ARG A 372 10.05 -50.13 -17.08
C ARG A 372 8.62 -50.35 -16.59
N GLU A 373 7.95 -49.27 -16.16
CA GLU A 373 6.59 -49.32 -15.62
C GLU A 373 5.57 -49.66 -16.70
N GLY A 374 5.63 -49.00 -17.86
CA GLY A 374 4.69 -49.21 -18.96
C GLY A 374 4.83 -50.59 -19.62
N ALA A 375 6.03 -51.18 -19.59
CA ALA A 375 6.29 -52.49 -20.17
C ALA A 375 6.27 -53.65 -19.15
N ASP A 376 5.96 -53.36 -17.88
CA ASP A 376 5.99 -54.29 -16.75
C ASP A 376 7.29 -55.13 -16.65
N ALA A 377 8.42 -54.46 -16.90
CA ALA A 377 9.75 -55.06 -16.85
C ALA A 377 10.26 -55.22 -15.41
N ILE A 378 11.09 -56.24 -15.16
CA ILE A 378 11.77 -56.47 -13.88
C ILE A 378 12.78 -55.34 -13.61
N GLY A 379 13.55 -54.97 -14.63
CA GLY A 379 14.50 -53.86 -14.59
C GLY A 379 14.63 -53.16 -15.94
N ALA A 380 15.17 -51.95 -15.92
CA ALA A 380 15.51 -51.17 -17.11
C ALA A 380 16.81 -50.40 -16.86
N ALA A 381 17.61 -50.24 -17.91
CA ALA A 381 18.85 -49.50 -17.86
C ALA A 381 19.04 -48.64 -19.10
N LEU A 382 19.63 -47.46 -18.93
CA LEU A 382 20.06 -46.57 -20.00
C LEU A 382 21.58 -46.45 -19.97
N PHE A 383 22.18 -46.55 -21.15
CA PHE A 383 23.61 -46.40 -21.38
C PHE A 383 23.82 -45.20 -22.29
N LEU A 384 24.62 -44.22 -21.87
CA LEU A 384 24.98 -43.05 -22.67
C LEU A 384 26.41 -43.20 -23.20
N ASP A 385 26.71 -42.61 -24.36
CA ASP A 385 28.08 -42.46 -24.89
C ASP A 385 28.94 -43.72 -24.96
N GLY A 386 28.32 -44.86 -25.30
CA GLY A 386 29.03 -46.13 -25.45
C GLY A 386 29.58 -46.69 -24.13
N GLU A 387 29.15 -46.16 -22.99
CA GLU A 387 29.52 -46.69 -21.68
C GLU A 387 29.05 -48.15 -21.53
N THR A 388 29.92 -48.99 -20.97
CA THR A 388 29.61 -50.38 -20.61
C THR A 388 28.86 -50.48 -19.29
N ARG A 389 28.88 -49.43 -18.47
CA ARG A 389 28.11 -49.33 -17.24
C ARG A 389 26.83 -48.53 -17.48
N PRO A 390 25.70 -48.91 -16.86
CA PRO A 390 24.45 -48.18 -17.04
C PRO A 390 24.55 -46.82 -16.35
N SER A 391 24.28 -45.76 -17.11
CA SER A 391 24.25 -44.39 -16.60
C SER A 391 23.00 -44.16 -15.72
N TYR A 392 21.89 -44.85 -16.01
CA TYR A 392 20.68 -44.86 -15.19
C TYR A 392 20.07 -46.25 -15.11
N VAL A 393 19.57 -46.63 -13.94
CA VAL A 393 18.94 -47.93 -13.69
C VAL A 393 17.61 -47.72 -12.96
N SER A 394 16.58 -48.48 -13.35
CA SER A 394 15.30 -48.55 -12.64
C SER A 394 14.91 -50.00 -12.41
N GLY A 395 14.55 -50.35 -11.16
CA GLY A 395 14.22 -51.72 -10.77
C GLY A 395 15.44 -52.64 -10.63
N ASP A 396 15.19 -53.95 -10.59
CA ASP A 396 16.22 -54.97 -10.36
C ASP A 396 16.89 -55.36 -11.68
N TRP A 397 17.78 -54.50 -12.17
CA TRP A 397 18.55 -54.75 -13.38
C TRP A 397 19.68 -55.74 -13.13
N ASN A 398 19.62 -56.91 -13.77
CA ASN A 398 20.60 -57.99 -13.63
C ASN A 398 21.65 -58.04 -14.75
N GLY A 399 21.60 -57.11 -15.72
CA GLY A 399 22.50 -57.08 -16.88
C GLY A 399 21.97 -57.78 -18.13
N GLU A 400 20.86 -58.53 -18.04
CA GLU A 400 20.26 -59.22 -19.18
C GLU A 400 19.14 -58.38 -19.81
N ALA A 401 19.32 -58.04 -21.09
CA ALA A 401 18.34 -57.28 -21.85
C ALA A 401 17.44 -58.20 -22.69
N ALA A 402 16.13 -58.10 -22.49
CA ALA A 402 15.12 -58.76 -23.33
C ALA A 402 14.64 -57.86 -24.48
N LEU A 403 14.77 -56.53 -24.37
CA LEU A 403 14.55 -55.58 -25.45
C LEU A 403 15.59 -54.45 -25.38
N VAL A 404 16.23 -54.14 -26.50
CA VAL A 404 17.19 -53.03 -26.61
C VAL A 404 16.80 -52.13 -27.77
N VAL A 405 16.80 -50.82 -27.51
CA VAL A 405 16.44 -49.75 -28.44
C VAL A 405 17.51 -48.65 -28.37
N PRO A 406 18.09 -48.22 -29.51
CA PRO A 406 19.04 -47.12 -29.54
C PRO A 406 18.35 -45.76 -29.33
N LEU A 407 19.04 -44.83 -28.68
CA LEU A 407 18.65 -43.42 -28.57
C LEU A 407 19.31 -42.67 -29.73
N ARG A 408 18.52 -42.27 -30.72
CA ARG A 408 19.02 -41.61 -31.94
C ARG A 408 18.56 -40.16 -32.01
N ALA A 409 19.53 -39.26 -32.20
CA ALA A 409 19.28 -37.86 -32.51
C ALA A 409 19.75 -37.59 -33.95
N GLY A 410 18.83 -37.69 -34.91
CA GLY A 410 19.18 -37.72 -36.34
C GLY A 410 20.03 -38.94 -36.67
N ASP A 411 21.19 -38.74 -37.30
CA ASP A 411 22.11 -39.81 -37.68
C ASP A 411 23.09 -40.24 -36.57
N HIS A 412 23.02 -39.61 -35.39
CA HIS A 412 23.94 -39.89 -34.28
C HIS A 412 23.26 -40.74 -33.20
N GLU A 413 23.91 -41.84 -32.82
CA GLU A 413 23.51 -42.65 -31.67
C GLU A 413 24.13 -42.08 -30.40
N VAL A 414 23.27 -41.65 -29.48
CA VAL A 414 23.64 -40.96 -28.22
C VAL A 414 23.74 -41.95 -27.06
N GLY A 415 23.14 -43.13 -27.22
CA GLY A 415 23.07 -44.18 -26.21
C GLY A 415 22.08 -45.27 -26.59
N ARG A 416 21.74 -46.12 -25.62
CA ARG A 416 20.73 -47.18 -25.76
C ARG A 416 19.97 -47.40 -24.47
N ILE A 417 18.68 -47.68 -24.59
CA ILE A 417 17.83 -48.14 -23.49
C ILE A 417 17.61 -49.64 -23.62
N ALA A 418 17.74 -50.34 -22.50
CA ALA A 418 17.58 -51.78 -22.39
C ALA A 418 16.53 -52.09 -21.32
N LEU A 419 15.56 -52.95 -21.66
CA LEU A 419 14.55 -53.48 -20.76
C LEU A 419 14.83 -54.95 -20.47
N GLY A 420 14.73 -55.33 -19.20
CA GLY A 420 14.86 -56.72 -18.76
C GLY A 420 13.60 -57.52 -19.08
N ALA A 421 13.57 -58.79 -18.69
CA ALA A 421 12.39 -59.63 -18.87
C ALA A 421 11.15 -59.04 -18.18
N ARG A 422 9.97 -59.32 -18.71
CA ARG A 422 8.71 -58.95 -18.06
C ARG A 422 8.51 -59.78 -16.80
N ARG A 423 7.90 -59.20 -15.77
CA ARG A 423 7.53 -59.95 -14.56
C ARG A 423 6.62 -61.14 -14.84
N ARG A 424 5.79 -61.02 -15.89
CA ARG A 424 4.83 -62.05 -16.34
C ARG A 424 5.34 -62.91 -17.51
N GLY A 425 6.62 -62.79 -17.90
CA GLY A 425 7.27 -63.68 -18.88
C GLY A 425 6.84 -63.56 -20.35
N ALA A 426 5.93 -62.65 -20.71
CA ALA A 426 5.53 -62.46 -22.11
C ALA A 426 6.64 -61.76 -22.93
N PRO A 427 6.84 -62.13 -24.21
CA PRO A 427 7.77 -61.43 -25.10
C PRO A 427 7.26 -60.02 -25.43
N TYR A 428 8.18 -59.10 -25.74
CA TYR A 428 7.83 -57.75 -26.19
C TYR A 428 7.26 -57.79 -27.61
N LEU A 429 6.18 -57.05 -27.83
CA LEU A 429 5.55 -56.91 -29.15
C LEU A 429 6.26 -55.84 -29.99
N GLU A 430 6.22 -55.99 -31.30
CA GLU A 430 6.84 -55.04 -32.24
C GLU A 430 6.28 -53.62 -32.09
N ARG A 431 4.96 -53.50 -31.84
CA ARG A 431 4.30 -52.20 -31.59
C ARG A 431 4.83 -51.49 -30.34
N GLU A 432 5.29 -52.24 -29.34
CA GLU A 432 5.84 -51.69 -28.10
C GLU A 432 7.28 -51.26 -28.30
N ARG A 433 8.06 -52.04 -29.08
CA ARG A 433 9.38 -51.65 -29.56
C ARG A 433 9.34 -50.32 -30.33
N GLU A 434 8.40 -50.17 -31.27
CA GLU A 434 8.21 -48.92 -32.02
C GLU A 434 7.83 -47.73 -31.13
N ARG A 435 6.98 -47.93 -30.13
CA ARG A 435 6.62 -46.88 -29.16
C ARG A 435 7.81 -46.47 -28.31
N LEU A 436 8.60 -47.44 -27.85
CA LEU A 436 9.83 -47.18 -27.10
C LEU A 436 10.87 -46.47 -27.96
N GLN A 437 11.03 -46.84 -29.24
CA GLN A 437 11.92 -46.14 -30.19
C GLN A 437 11.53 -44.67 -30.34
N ARG A 438 10.26 -44.36 -30.58
CA ARG A 438 9.82 -42.96 -30.69
C ARG A 438 10.08 -42.15 -29.43
N ALA A 439 9.86 -42.74 -28.25
CA ALA A 439 10.15 -42.07 -26.99
C ALA A 439 11.67 -41.88 -26.78
N ALA A 440 12.47 -42.87 -27.15
CA ALA A 440 13.94 -42.83 -27.08
C ALA A 440 14.52 -41.74 -28.00
N ASP A 441 14.00 -41.59 -29.21
CA ASP A 441 14.47 -40.58 -30.18
C ASP A 441 14.19 -39.15 -29.69
N VAL A 442 13.01 -38.90 -29.11
CA VAL A 442 12.67 -37.59 -28.53
C VAL A 442 13.60 -37.23 -27.37
N VAL A 443 13.91 -38.20 -26.51
CA VAL A 443 14.82 -38.01 -25.38
C VAL A 443 16.27 -37.82 -25.85
N ALA A 444 16.68 -38.49 -26.93
CA ALA A 444 17.99 -38.31 -27.55
C ALA A 444 18.20 -36.87 -28.06
N VAL A 445 17.18 -36.26 -28.65
CA VAL A 445 17.21 -34.84 -29.06
C VAL A 445 17.40 -33.93 -27.84
N GLY A 446 16.68 -34.18 -26.74
CA GLY A 446 16.87 -33.42 -25.49
C GLY A 446 18.29 -33.56 -24.91
N LEU A 447 18.87 -34.75 -24.95
CA LEU A 447 20.23 -35.03 -24.46
C LEU A 447 21.33 -34.33 -25.28
N THR A 448 21.18 -34.27 -26.61
CA THR A 448 22.16 -33.61 -27.48
C THR A 448 22.17 -32.09 -27.30
N LEU A 449 20.99 -31.48 -27.17
CA LEU A 449 20.86 -30.04 -26.88
C LEU A 449 21.48 -29.67 -25.52
N GLY A 450 21.31 -30.53 -24.50
CA GLY A 450 21.93 -30.32 -23.18
C GLY A 450 23.47 -30.38 -23.21
N ARG A 451 24.08 -31.26 -24.02
CA ARG A 451 25.55 -31.38 -24.11
C ARG A 451 26.21 -30.21 -24.83
N GLN A 452 25.64 -29.71 -25.91
CA GLN A 452 26.20 -28.58 -26.67
C GLN A 452 26.35 -27.33 -25.79
N ARG A 453 25.39 -27.07 -24.91
CA ARG A 453 25.45 -25.92 -23.99
C ARG A 453 26.55 -26.06 -22.93
N ARG A 454 26.76 -27.26 -22.37
CA ARG A 454 27.84 -27.53 -21.40
C ARG A 454 29.22 -27.29 -22.00
N GLN A 455 29.42 -27.63 -23.28
CA GLN A 455 30.66 -27.33 -24.00
C GLN A 455 30.86 -25.83 -24.21
N VAL A 456 29.80 -25.06 -24.46
CA VAL A 456 29.90 -23.59 -24.59
C VAL A 456 30.24 -22.93 -23.25
N GLU A 457 29.69 -23.41 -22.13
CA GLU A 457 30.00 -22.88 -20.78
C GLU A 457 31.42 -23.23 -20.31
N LEU A 458 31.97 -24.36 -20.74
CA LEU A 458 33.36 -24.77 -20.44
C LEU A 458 34.42 -24.05 -21.28
N VAL A 459 34.04 -23.45 -22.41
CA VAL A 459 34.94 -22.65 -23.29
C VAL A 459 34.89 -21.16 -22.93
N ALA A 460 33.86 -20.73 -22.18
CA ALA A 460 33.67 -19.35 -21.72
C ALA A 460 34.33 -19.05 -20.35
N HIS A 461 34.92 -20.06 -19.70
CA HIS A 461 35.77 -19.97 -18.51
C HIS A 461 37.21 -20.33 -18.86
#